data_AF-A0A553HWW5-F1
#
_entry.id   AF-A0A553HWW5-F1
#
_cell.length_a   1.000
_cell.length_b   1.000
_cell.length_c   1.000
_cell.angle_alpha   90.00
_cell.angle_beta   90.00
_cell.angle_gamma   90.00
#
_symmetry.space_group_name_H-M   'P 1'
#
loop_
_entity.id
_entity.type
_entity.pdbx_description
1 polymer ?
#
loop_
_entity_poly.entity_id
_entity_poly.type
_entity_poly.pdbx_seq_one_letter_code
_entity_poly.pdbx_strand_id
1 'polypeptide(L)'
;MADQLLEQVRDIVDGQIVRLAYLPALHAYKPDFQGQKLAEILATVLLSIVGAVSFLVGFFLQDIALALKIGLGGTALTFLAIVPPWPFFNQHPVKWLPVGGSSISSSHQNIVIDEKMLVQR
;
A
#
# COMPACT_ATOMS: atom_id res chain seq x y z
N MET A 1 35.75 -7.49 -9.31
CA MET A 1 35.37 -6.46 -10.30
C MET A 1 33.85 -6.25 -10.33
N ALA A 2 33.04 -7.32 -10.45
CA ALA A 2 31.57 -7.21 -10.43
C ALA A 2 31.00 -6.84 -9.03
N ASP A 3 31.58 -7.40 -7.96
CA ASP A 3 31.14 -7.12 -6.58
C ASP A 3 31.36 -5.64 -6.20
N GLN A 4 32.45 -5.06 -6.70
CA GLN A 4 32.80 -3.65 -6.51
C GLN A 4 31.80 -2.71 -7.20
N LEU A 5 31.27 -3.12 -8.36
CA LEU A 5 30.20 -2.39 -9.04
C LEU A 5 28.86 -2.53 -8.31
N LEU A 6 28.56 -3.70 -7.74
CA LEU A 6 27.35 -3.91 -6.95
C LEU A 6 27.36 -3.11 -5.64
N GLU A 7 28.51 -3.04 -4.98
CA GLU A 7 28.70 -2.21 -3.79
C GLU A 7 28.55 -0.73 -4.12
N GLN A 8 29.16 -0.26 -5.23
CA GLN A 8 29.01 1.12 -5.67
C GLN A 8 27.56 1.49 -6.04
N VAL A 9 26.84 0.59 -6.73
CA VAL A 9 25.42 0.78 -7.05
C VAL A 9 24.58 0.79 -5.77
N ARG A 10 24.86 -0.13 -4.83
CA ARG A 10 24.18 -0.19 -3.54
C ARG A 10 24.38 1.08 -2.72
N ASP A 11 25.60 1.59 -2.59
CA ASP A 11 25.90 2.80 -1.81
C ASP A 11 25.26 4.05 -2.42
N ILE A 12 25.20 4.13 -3.76
CA ILE A 12 24.48 5.21 -4.45
C ILE A 12 22.97 5.11 -4.19
N VAL A 13 22.40 3.91 -4.30
CA VAL A 13 20.98 3.66 -4.04
C VAL A 13 20.63 3.94 -2.59
N ASP A 14 21.39 3.41 -1.63
CA ASP A 14 21.20 3.61 -0.20
C ASP A 14 21.37 5.10 0.17
N GLY A 15 22.37 5.79 -0.39
CA GLY A 15 22.56 7.23 -0.20
C GLY A 15 21.42 8.08 -0.79
N GLN A 16 20.88 7.67 -1.94
CA GLN A 16 19.74 8.34 -2.57
C GLN A 16 18.45 8.10 -1.77
N ILE A 17 18.23 6.88 -1.25
CA ILE A 17 17.09 6.54 -0.39
C ILE A 17 17.16 7.33 0.92
N VAL A 18 18.33 7.44 1.55
CA VAL A 18 18.52 8.23 2.77
C VAL A 18 18.24 9.71 2.51
N ARG A 19 18.75 10.29 1.40
CA ARG A 19 18.43 11.69 1.04
C ARG A 19 16.95 11.91 0.75
N LEU A 20 16.28 10.95 0.12
CA LEU A 20 14.84 10.98 -0.13
C LEU A 20 14.07 10.96 1.19
N ALA A 21 14.49 10.16 2.17
CA ALA A 21 13.85 10.07 3.49
C ALA A 21 13.86 11.38 4.28
N TYR A 22 14.80 12.30 4.01
CA TYR A 22 14.85 13.64 4.63
C TYR A 22 14.04 14.71 3.87
N LEU A 23 13.40 14.38 2.74
CA LEU A 23 12.57 15.35 2.04
C LEU A 23 11.29 15.65 2.82
N PRO A 24 10.95 16.94 3.05
CA PRO A 24 9.74 17.32 3.79
C PRO A 24 8.45 16.83 3.11
N ALA A 25 8.49 16.61 1.80
CA ALA A 25 7.39 16.03 1.03
C ALA A 25 7.08 14.57 1.42
N LEU A 26 8.08 13.77 1.79
CA LEU A 26 7.85 12.40 2.27
C LEU A 26 7.34 12.38 3.71
N HIS A 27 7.71 13.38 4.51
CA HIS A 27 7.20 13.52 5.88
C HIS A 27 5.72 13.94 5.93
N ALA A 28 5.23 14.56 4.86
CA ALA A 28 3.81 14.90 4.69
C ALA A 28 2.96 13.71 4.19
N TYR A 29 3.59 12.66 3.66
CA TYR A 29 2.87 11.45 3.23
C TYR A 29 2.36 10.71 4.47
N LYS A 30 1.04 10.77 4.67
CA LYS A 30 0.34 9.99 5.70
C LYS A 30 -0.33 8.81 5.00
N PRO A 31 0.18 7.58 5.16
CA PRO A 31 -0.49 6.37 4.70
C PRO A 31 -1.95 6.32 5.19
N ASP A 32 -2.89 6.09 4.27
CA ASP A 32 -4.29 5.76 4.57
C ASP A 32 -4.51 4.26 4.31
N PHE A 33 -4.48 3.47 5.39
CA PHE A 33 -4.67 2.02 5.31
C PHE A 33 -6.12 1.61 5.01
N GLN A 34 -7.09 2.42 5.42
CA GLN A 34 -8.50 2.15 5.17
C GLN A 34 -8.84 2.39 3.69
N GLY A 35 -8.34 3.49 3.14
CA GLY A 35 -8.40 3.78 1.71
C GLY A 35 -7.79 2.68 0.86
N GLN A 36 -6.59 2.22 1.23
CA GLN A 36 -5.91 1.11 0.54
C GLN A 36 -6.72 -0.19 0.59
N LYS A 37 -7.26 -0.57 1.76
CA LYS A 37 -8.09 -1.76 1.89
C LYS A 37 -9.37 -1.68 1.06
N LEU A 38 -10.02 -0.51 1.03
CA LEU A 38 -11.20 -0.29 0.20
C LEU A 38 -10.87 -0.41 -1.29
N ALA A 39 -9.76 0.20 -1.73
CA ALA A 39 -9.28 0.10 -3.11
C ALA A 39 -8.98 -1.35 -3.51
N GLU A 40 -8.36 -2.13 -2.63
CA GLU A 40 -8.06 -3.56 -2.86
C GLU A 40 -9.34 -4.39 -3.02
N ILE A 41 -10.32 -4.20 -2.13
CA ILE A 41 -11.60 -4.91 -2.19
C ILE A 41 -12.35 -4.54 -3.48
N LEU A 42 -12.43 -3.24 -3.81
CA LEU A 42 -13.07 -2.77 -5.04
C LEU A 42 -12.39 -3.34 -6.29
N ALA A 43 -11.05 -3.40 -6.32
CA ALA A 43 -10.31 -3.93 -7.46
C ALA A 43 -10.61 -5.40 -7.66
N THR A 44 -10.58 -6.16 -6.57
CA THR A 44 -10.88 -7.59 -6.59
C THR A 44 -12.30 -7.86 -7.09
N VAL A 45 -13.29 -7.12 -6.58
CA VAL A 45 -14.70 -7.30 -6.97
C VAL A 45 -14.93 -6.88 -8.42
N LEU A 46 -14.44 -5.72 -8.84
CA LEU A 46 -14.64 -5.22 -10.21
C LEU A 46 -13.95 -6.10 -11.25
N LEU A 47 -12.68 -6.49 -11.02
CA LEU A 47 -11.96 -7.37 -11.94
C LEU A 47 -12.59 -8.76 -12.01
N SER A 48 -13.09 -9.28 -10.88
CA SER A 48 -13.83 -10.55 -10.85
C SER A 48 -15.09 -10.50 -11.71
N ILE A 49 -15.89 -9.43 -11.59
CA ILE A 49 -17.11 -9.23 -12.40
C ILE A 49 -16.75 -9.09 -13.88
N VAL A 50 -15.76 -8.25 -14.22
CA VAL A 50 -15.30 -8.07 -15.60
C VAL A 50 -14.83 -9.39 -16.19
N GLY A 51 -14.05 -10.18 -15.45
CA GLY A 51 -13.57 -11.49 -15.86
C GLY A 51 -14.73 -12.46 -16.13
N ALA A 52 -15.70 -12.54 -15.21
CA ALA A 52 -16.88 -13.39 -15.37
C ALA A 52 -17.72 -13.00 -16.60
N VAL A 53 -17.99 -11.70 -16.78
CA VAL A 53 -18.76 -11.19 -17.92
C VAL A 53 -18.02 -11.41 -19.24
N SER A 54 -16.73 -11.08 -19.28
CA SER A 54 -15.87 -11.31 -20.46
C SER A 54 -15.86 -12.78 -20.86
N PHE A 55 -15.75 -13.68 -19.89
CA PHE A 55 -15.76 -15.12 -20.12
C PHE A 55 -17.12 -15.61 -20.63
N LEU A 56 -18.22 -15.23 -19.98
CA LEU A 56 -19.57 -15.63 -20.37
C LEU A 56 -19.91 -15.16 -21.80
N VAL A 57 -19.64 -13.90 -22.10
CA VAL A 57 -19.90 -13.33 -23.43
C VAL A 57 -19.05 -14.03 -24.50
N GLY A 58 -17.75 -14.21 -24.23
CA GLY A 58 -16.85 -14.95 -25.11
C GLY A 58 -17.31 -16.39 -25.36
N PHE A 59 -17.82 -17.05 -24.33
CA PHE A 59 -18.31 -18.42 -24.41
C PHE A 59 -19.58 -18.53 -25.25
N PHE A 60 -20.57 -17.66 -25.04
CA PHE A 60 -21.83 -17.69 -25.80
C PHE A 60 -21.65 -17.29 -27.27
N LEU A 61 -20.81 -16.29 -27.54
CA LEU A 61 -20.56 -15.82 -28.92
C LEU A 61 -19.48 -16.63 -29.64
N GLN A 62 -18.80 -17.55 -28.93
CA GLN A 62 -17.64 -18.32 -29.44
C GLN A 62 -16.54 -17.42 -30.04
N ASP A 63 -16.42 -16.19 -29.55
CA ASP A 63 -15.47 -15.18 -30.05
C ASP A 63 -14.52 -14.74 -28.92
N ILE A 64 -13.30 -15.26 -29.00
CA ILE A 64 -12.22 -14.96 -28.03
C ILE A 64 -11.72 -13.52 -28.15
N ALA A 65 -11.77 -12.93 -29.34
CA ALA A 65 -11.28 -11.57 -29.57
C ALA A 65 -12.24 -10.56 -28.94
N LEU A 66 -13.55 -10.81 -29.04
CA LEU A 66 -14.58 -10.00 -28.38
C LEU A 66 -14.49 -10.13 -26.85
N ALA A 67 -14.28 -11.33 -26.33
CA ALA A 67 -14.00 -11.54 -24.90
C ALA A 67 -12.80 -10.70 -24.44
N LEU A 68 -11.66 -10.82 -25.13
CA LEU A 68 -10.44 -10.07 -24.78
C LEU A 68 -10.65 -8.56 -24.81
N LYS A 69 -11.40 -8.02 -25.79
CA LYS A 69 -11.73 -6.59 -25.85
C LYS A 69 -12.54 -6.15 -24.62
N ILE A 70 -13.52 -6.95 -24.21
CA ILE A 70 -14.34 -6.66 -23.01
C ILE A 70 -13.49 -6.76 -21.75
N GLY A 71 -12.68 -7.81 -21.61
CA GLY A 71 -11.77 -8.00 -20.48
C GLY A 71 -10.75 -6.86 -20.35
N LEU A 72 -10.09 -6.49 -21.45
CA LEU A 72 -9.13 -5.37 -21.48
C LEU A 72 -9.81 -4.03 -21.20
N GLY A 73 -10.96 -3.77 -21.83
CA GLY A 73 -11.73 -2.55 -21.61
C GLY A 73 -12.18 -2.41 -20.15
N GLY A 74 -12.74 -3.48 -19.58
CA GLY A 74 -13.18 -3.49 -18.19
C GLY A 74 -12.02 -3.40 -17.19
N THR A 75 -10.89 -4.03 -17.48
CA THR A 75 -9.68 -3.93 -16.65
C THR A 75 -9.10 -2.52 -16.68
N ALA A 76 -9.00 -1.91 -17.87
CA ALA A 76 -8.53 -0.54 -18.02
C ALA A 76 -9.43 0.47 -17.28
N LEU A 77 -10.76 0.30 -17.37
CA LEU A 77 -11.71 1.09 -16.60
C LEU A 77 -11.54 0.89 -15.09
N THR A 78 -11.32 -0.34 -14.64
CA THR A 78 -11.09 -0.64 -13.22
C THR A 78 -9.82 0.05 -12.72
N PHE A 79 -8.74 0.04 -13.51
CA PHE A 79 -7.53 0.78 -13.16
C PHE A 79 -7.76 2.28 -13.09
N LEU A 80 -8.45 2.87 -14.06
CA LEU A 80 -8.79 4.29 -14.02
C LEU A 80 -9.65 4.65 -12.81
N ALA A 81 -10.54 3.75 -12.37
CA ALA A 81 -11.42 3.99 -11.23
C ALA A 81 -10.71 3.84 -9.87
N ILE A 82 -9.66 3.02 -9.76
CA ILE A 82 -9.08 2.65 -8.46
C ILE A 82 -7.67 3.19 -8.26
N VAL A 83 -6.86 3.26 -9.32
CA VAL A 83 -5.44 3.65 -9.22
C VAL A 83 -5.24 5.10 -8.82
N PRO A 84 -6.04 6.08 -9.32
CA PRO A 84 -5.90 7.45 -8.86
C PRO A 84 -6.27 7.57 -7.38
N PRO A 85 -5.55 8.40 -6.60
CA PRO A 85 -5.87 8.67 -5.20
C PRO A 85 -7.09 9.59 -5.12
N TRP A 86 -8.28 9.06 -5.40
CA TRP A 86 -9.52 9.80 -5.33
C TRP A 86 -9.76 10.31 -3.89
N PRO A 87 -10.38 11.49 -3.72
CA PRO A 87 -10.64 12.06 -2.40
C PRO A 87 -11.52 11.16 -1.50
N PHE A 88 -12.26 10.22 -2.10
CA PHE A 88 -13.01 9.19 -1.36
C PHE A 88 -12.10 8.19 -0.63
N PHE A 89 -10.91 7.89 -1.16
CA PHE A 89 -9.97 6.93 -0.57
C PHE A 89 -8.98 7.57 0.43
N ASN A 90 -9.05 8.88 0.68
CA ASN A 90 -8.08 9.61 1.51
C ASN A 90 -8.76 10.40 2.64
N GLN A 91 -9.72 9.76 3.31
CA GLN A 91 -10.52 10.41 4.36
C GLN A 91 -9.94 10.19 5.76
N HIS A 92 -9.05 9.21 5.94
CA HIS A 92 -8.55 8.82 7.26
C HIS A 92 -7.01 8.81 7.29
N PRO A 93 -6.36 10.00 7.26
CA PRO A 93 -4.92 10.08 7.35
C PRO A 93 -4.45 9.63 8.74
N VAL A 94 -3.75 8.49 8.78
CA VAL A 94 -3.22 7.95 10.04
C VAL A 94 -2.08 8.83 10.55
N LYS A 95 -2.18 9.29 11.80
CA LYS A 95 -1.11 10.02 12.47
C LYS A 95 -0.09 9.02 13.02
N TRP A 96 1.03 8.90 12.33
CA TRP A 96 2.16 8.13 12.82
C TRP A 96 2.79 8.80 14.04
N LEU A 97 3.22 7.98 15.01
CA LEU A 97 4.08 8.47 16.07
C LEU A 97 5.43 8.86 15.47
N PRO A 98 6.08 9.92 15.98
CA PRO A 98 7.40 10.32 15.50
C PRO A 98 8.37 9.14 15.60
N VAL A 99 9.06 8.87 14.50
CA VAL A 99 10.15 7.87 14.44
C VAL A 99 11.35 8.42 15.19
N GLY A 100 11.35 8.17 16.48
CA GLY A 100 12.25 8.77 17.44
C GLY A 100 11.41 9.21 18.62
N GLY A 101 11.56 8.51 19.73
CA GLY A 101 11.13 9.01 21.02
C GLY A 101 11.90 10.30 21.32
N SER A 102 11.47 11.42 20.76
CA SER A 102 11.87 12.74 21.20
C SER A 102 11.34 12.87 22.61
N SER A 103 12.22 12.59 23.57
CA SER A 103 12.14 12.93 24.99
C SER A 103 10.71 13.05 25.49
N ILE A 104 10.20 11.94 26.04
CA ILE A 104 9.10 11.97 26.99
C ILE A 104 9.42 13.13 27.96
N SER A 105 8.72 14.25 27.80
CA SER A 105 8.64 15.24 28.85
C SER A 105 7.85 14.56 29.97
N SER A 106 8.61 13.88 30.83
CA SER A 106 8.30 13.47 32.20
C SER A 106 6.87 13.76 32.64
N SER A 107 5.93 12.98 32.13
CA SER A 107 4.57 12.87 32.66
C SER A 107 4.26 11.39 32.83
N HIS A 108 4.96 10.80 33.80
CA HIS A 108 4.55 9.67 34.64
C HIS A 108 3.48 8.74 34.04
N GLN A 109 3.83 7.94 33.02
CA GLN A 109 3.10 6.69 32.79
C GLN A 109 3.73 5.62 33.65
N ASN A 110 3.14 5.41 34.82
CA ASN A 110 3.50 4.33 35.73
C ASN A 110 3.08 3.00 35.08
N ILE A 111 4.02 2.37 34.38
CA ILE A 111 3.89 0.97 33.95
C ILE A 111 4.07 0.14 35.22
N VAL A 112 2.98 -0.16 35.90
CA VAL A 112 2.95 -1.14 36.99
C VAL A 112 3.23 -2.51 36.36
N ILE A 113 4.48 -2.95 36.44
CA ILE A 113 4.84 -4.33 36.11
C ILE A 113 4.31 -5.18 37.26
N ASP A 114 3.26 -5.96 37.00
CA ASP A 114 2.64 -6.81 38.01
C ASP A 114 3.56 -8.01 38.29
N GLU A 115 4.44 -7.90 39.30
CA GLU A 115 5.49 -8.89 39.61
C GLU A 115 4.95 -10.31 39.85
N LYS A 116 3.66 -10.43 40.17
CA LYS A 116 2.95 -11.70 40.34
C LYS A 116 2.76 -12.50 39.04
N MET A 117 2.92 -11.88 37.88
CA MET A 117 2.93 -12.56 36.57
C MET A 117 4.26 -13.28 36.27
N LEU A 118 5.35 -12.94 36.98
CA LEU A 118 6.68 -13.51 36.74
C LEU A 118 7.02 -14.69 37.66
N VAL A 119 6.24 -14.92 38.72
CA VAL A 119 6.51 -15.95 39.73
C VAL A 119 5.77 -17.28 39.45
N GLN A 120 4.86 -17.33 38.45
CA GLN A 120 4.06 -18.53 38.12
C GLN A 120 4.56 -19.34 36.91
N ARG A 121 5.84 -19.24 36.53
CA ARG A 121 6.47 -20.19 35.58
C ARG A 121 7.59 -20.98 36.22
#